data_AF-A0A5J4QY92-F1
#
_entry.id   AF-A0A5J4QY92-F1
#
_cell.length_a   1.000
_cell.length_b   1.000
_cell.length_c   1.000
_cell.angle_alpha   90.00
_cell.angle_beta   90.00
_cell.angle_gamma   90.00
#
_symmetry.space_group_name_H-M   'P 1'
#
loop_
_entity.id
_entity.type
_entity.pdbx_description
1 polymer ?
#
loop_
_entity_poly.entity_id
_entity_poly.type
_entity_poly.pdbx_seq_one_letter_code
_entity_poly.pdbx_strand_id
1 'polypeptide(L)' 'MKKHTLFLLTIVIALLCSSSQKQMQSSFVHVENGQLFKDGKPYYYVGTNFWYGAILASEGEGGNRD' A
#
# COMPACT_ATOMS: atom_id res chain seq x y z
N MET A 1 -13.59 -29.83 -36.93
CA MET A 1 -14.52 -29.22 -35.95
C MET A 1 -14.01 -29.34 -34.52
N LYS A 2 -13.81 -30.55 -33.95
CA LYS A 2 -13.37 -30.75 -32.55
C LYS A 2 -12.06 -30.02 -32.15
N LYS A 3 -11.09 -29.89 -33.06
CA LYS A 3 -9.80 -29.22 -32.80
C LYS A 3 -9.94 -27.70 -32.60
N HIS A 4 -10.80 -27.05 -33.38
CA HIS A 4 -11.08 -25.62 -33.24
C HIS A 4 -11.92 -25.34 -31.98
N THR A 5 -12.85 -26.23 -31.65
CA THR A 5 -13.62 -26.16 -30.40
C THR A 5 -12.70 -26.31 -29.17
N LEU A 6 -11.73 -27.22 -29.21
CA LEU A 6 -10.75 -27.40 -28.14
C LEU A 6 -9.84 -26.17 -27.99
N PHE A 7 -9.43 -25.55 -29.09
CA PHE A 7 -8.63 -24.32 -29.11
C PHE A 7 -9.40 -23.11 -28.56
N LEU A 8 -10.67 -22.95 -28.95
CA LEU A 8 -11.55 -21.93 -28.38
C LEU A 8 -11.76 -22.10 -26.88
N LEU A 9 -11.93 -23.34 -26.42
CA LEU A 9 -12.08 -23.65 -25.00
C LEU A 9 -10.84 -23.26 -24.19
N THR A 10 -9.64 -23.45 -24.74
CA THR A 10 -8.38 -23.09 -24.06
C THR A 10 -8.20 -21.58 -23.92
N ILE A 11 -8.61 -20.81 -24.94
CA ILE A 11 -8.59 -19.34 -24.88
C ILE A 11 -9.58 -18.81 -23.83
N VAL A 12 -10.78 -19.40 -23.75
CA VAL A 12 -11.79 -19.00 -22.76
C VAL A 12 -11.29 -19.27 -21.33
N ILE A 13 -10.65 -20.41 -21.09
CA ILE A 13 -10.06 -20.74 -19.77
C ILE A 13 -8.93 -19.76 -19.42
N ALA A 14 -8.06 -19.40 -20.38
CA ALA A 14 -6.99 -18.43 -20.15
C ALA A 14 -7.51 -17.03 -19.79
N LEU A 15 -8.61 -16.60 -20.43
CA LEU A 15 -9.27 -15.32 -20.13
C LEU A 15 -9.94 -15.33 -18.74
N LEU A 16 -10.53 -16.45 -18.33
CA LEU A 16 -11.17 -16.59 -17.01
C LEU A 16 -10.15 -16.62 -15.85
N CYS A 17 -8.90 -17.04 -16.11
CA CYS A 17 -7.82 -17.01 -15.12
C CYS A 17 -7.16 -15.63 -14.94
N SER A 18 -7.61 -14.60 -15.66
CA SER A 18 -7.14 -13.22 -15.48
C SER A 18 -7.83 -12.56 -14.29
N SER A 19 -7.66 -13.13 -13.09
CA SER A 19 -8.00 -12.42 -11.86
C SER A 19 -7.04 -11.24 -11.74
N SER A 20 -7.57 -10.01 -11.86
CA SER A 20 -6.82 -8.82 -11.45
C SER A 20 -6.44 -9.03 -9.99
N GLN A 21 -5.18 -9.38 -9.73
CA GLN A 21 -4.63 -9.31 -8.39
C GLN A 21 -4.78 -7.84 -8.00
N LYS A 22 -5.78 -7.58 -7.16
CA LYS A 22 -5.86 -6.32 -6.42
C LYS A 22 -4.55 -6.28 -5.66
N GLN A 23 -3.59 -5.51 -6.18
CA GLN A 23 -2.32 -5.31 -5.51
C GLN A 23 -2.70 -4.86 -4.12
N MET A 24 -2.46 -5.72 -3.12
CA MET A 24 -2.74 -5.40 -1.74
C MET A 24 -1.84 -4.22 -1.44
N GLN A 25 -2.38 -3.02 -1.59
CA GLN A 25 -1.66 -1.80 -1.35
C GLN A 25 -1.31 -1.85 0.13
N SER A 26 -0.02 -2.00 0.38
CA SER A 26 0.55 -1.84 1.69
C SER A 26 0.02 -0.53 2.27
N SER A 27 -0.56 -0.57 3.46
CA SER A 27 -1.00 0.64 4.17
C SER A 27 0.17 1.55 4.56
N PHE A 28 1.41 1.06 4.39
CA PHE A 28 2.63 1.82 4.63
C PHE A 28 2.94 2.74 3.46
N VAL A 29 3.55 3.88 3.79
CA VAL A 29 4.13 4.77 2.79
C VAL A 29 5.36 4.09 2.17
N HIS A 30 5.49 4.18 0.84
CA HIS A 30 6.66 3.69 0.10
C HIS A 30 7.16 4.74 -0.91
N VAL A 31 8.32 4.48 -1.51
CA VAL A 31 8.96 5.40 -2.48
C VAL A 31 8.94 4.78 -3.87
N GLU A 32 8.53 5.56 -4.86
CA GLU A 32 8.68 5.24 -6.29
C GLU A 32 9.30 6.45 -7.00
N ASN A 33 10.46 6.28 -7.62
CA ASN A 33 11.16 7.34 -8.37
C ASN A 33 11.33 8.66 -7.59
N GLY A 34 11.60 8.59 -6.29
CA GLY A 34 11.77 9.76 -5.42
C GLY A 34 10.47 10.42 -4.93
N GLN A 35 9.31 9.93 -5.35
CA GLN A 35 8.00 10.37 -4.88
C GLN A 35 7.45 9.38 -3.83
N LEU A 36 6.88 9.90 -2.75
CA LEU A 36 6.18 9.07 -1.77
C LEU A 36 4.81 8.67 -2.31
N PHE A 37 4.40 7.43 -2.03
CA PHE A 37 3.09 6.90 -2.35
C PHE A 37 2.44 6.29 -1.10
N LYS A 38 1.12 6.43 -1.01
CA LYS A 38 0.27 5.75 -0.03
C LYS A 38 -1.04 5.39 -0.70
N ASP A 39 -1.50 4.15 -0.54
CA ASP A 39 -2.75 3.67 -1.15
C ASP A 39 -2.81 3.95 -2.68
N GLY A 40 -1.67 3.79 -3.36
CA GLY A 40 -1.53 4.00 -4.82
C GLY A 40 -1.58 5.44 -5.29
N LYS A 41 -1.56 6.42 -4.39
CA LYS A 41 -1.65 7.85 -4.73
C LYS A 41 -0.37 8.59 -4.32
N PRO A 42 0.06 9.61 -5.09
CA PRO A 42 1.14 10.48 -4.65
C PRO A 42 0.84 11.09 -3.28
N TYR A 43 1.82 11.03 -2.40
CA TYR A 43 1.74 11.49 -1.02
C TYR A 43 2.79 12.57 -0.77
N TYR A 44 2.39 13.66 -0.12
CA TYR A 44 3.30 14.73 0.26
C TYR A 44 3.42 14.78 1.78
N TYR A 45 4.65 14.91 2.27
CA TYR A 45 4.87 15.14 3.68
C TYR A 45 4.39 16.55 4.04
N VAL A 46 3.33 16.61 4.83
CA VAL A 46 2.79 17.84 5.42
C VAL A 46 2.66 17.59 6.91
N GLY A 47 3.73 17.90 7.63
CA GLY A 47 3.84 17.63 9.06
C GLY A 47 4.49 18.78 9.82
N THR A 48 4.65 18.57 11.13
CA THR A 48 5.38 19.47 12.02
C THR A 48 6.43 18.68 12.79
N ASN A 49 7.44 19.38 13.30
CA ASN A 49 8.40 18.79 14.22
C ASN A 49 7.75 18.72 15.61
N PHE A 50 7.60 17.51 16.14
CA PHE A 50 7.05 17.28 17.48
C PHE A 50 7.99 16.43 18.34
N TRP A 51 9.20 16.95 18.53
CA TRP A 51 10.34 16.23 19.11
C TRP A 51 10.13 15.80 20.57
N TYR A 52 9.37 16.56 21.37
CA TYR A 52 9.06 16.24 22.78
C TYR A 52 7.75 15.46 22.95
N GLY A 53 7.06 15.10 21.87
CA GLY A 53 5.75 14.43 21.96
C GLY A 53 5.80 13.11 22.71
N ALA A 54 6.90 12.37 22.60
CA ALA A 54 7.09 11.10 23.30
C ALA A 54 7.22 11.27 24.83
N ILE A 55 7.78 12.38 25.31
CA ILE A 55 8.03 12.62 26.75
C ILE A 55 6.93 13.47 27.41
N LEU A 56 6.07 14.11 26.61
CA LEU A 56 5.05 15.04 27.10
C LEU A 56 4.06 14.39 28.10
N ALA A 57 3.78 13.10 27.92
CA ALA A 57 2.93 12.31 28.82
C ALA A 57 3.75 11.39 29.75
N SER A 58 5.07 11.54 29.79
CA SER A 58 5.92 10.75 30.69
C SER A 58 5.58 11.08 32.15
N GLU A 59 5.45 10.04 32.96
CA GLU A 59 5.39 10.14 34.43
C GLU A 59 6.79 10.00 35.07
N GLY A 60 7.82 9.67 34.25
CA GLY A 60 9.21 9.49 34.68
C GLY A 60 10.13 10.63 34.24
N GLU A 61 11.44 10.34 34.14
CA GLU A 61 12.44 11.36 33.74
C GLU A 61 12.08 12.05 32.42
N GLY A 62 12.18 13.40 32.41
CA GLY A 62 11.81 14.25 31.28
C GLY A 62 10.33 14.66 31.25
N GLY A 63 9.47 14.05 32.07
CA GLY A 63 8.10 14.53 32.32
C GLY A 63 8.09 15.68 33.32
N ASN A 64 7.27 16.69 33.07
CA ASN A 64 7.01 17.77 34.03
C ASN A 64 5.50 18.05 34.07
N ARG A 65 4.78 17.25 34.86
CA ARG A 65 3.31 17.31 34.98
C ARG A 65 2.83 18.17 36.15
N ASP A 66 3.77 18.73 36.92
CA ASP A 66 3.53 19.56 38.10
C ASP A 66 3.79 21.06 37.80
#